data_AF-A0A132NLH8-F1
#
_entry.id   AF-A0A132NLH8-F1
#
_cell.length_a   1.000
_cell.length_b   1.000
_cell.length_c   1.000
_cell.angle_alpha   90.00
_cell.angle_beta   90.00
_cell.angle_gamma   90.00
#
_symmetry.space_group_name_H-M   'P 1'
#
loop_
_entity.id
_entity.type
_entity.pdbx_description
1 polymer ?
#
loop_
_entity_poly.entity_id
_entity_poly.type
_entity_poly.pdbx_seq_one_letter_code
_entity_poly.pdbx_strand_id
1 'polypeptide(L)' 'MDGIFTAGDPVDLVDENGHPVARGLVNYDAVELPGLLGRSTRELARELGPEYEREVVHRDDLVLLG' A
#
# COMPACT_ATOMS: atom_id res chain seq x y z
N MET A 1 4.64 -7.33 6.96
CA MET A 1 3.94 -6.03 6.97
C MET A 1 3.64 -5.77 8.41
N ASP A 2 4.20 -4.69 8.93
CA ASP A 2 4.34 -4.48 10.36
C ASP A 2 3.86 -3.07 10.71
N GLY A 3 3.31 -2.91 11.91
CA GLY A 3 2.74 -1.65 12.38
C GLY A 3 1.24 -1.51 12.16
N ILE A 4 0.71 -0.38 12.63
CA ILE A 4 -0.69 0.02 12.50
C ILE A 4 -0.68 1.40 11.84
N PHE A 5 -1.41 1.52 10.74
CA PHE A 5 -1.57 2.75 9.99
C PHE A 5 -2.94 2.74 9.31
N THR A 6 -3.40 3.94 8.96
CA THR A 6 -4.65 4.20 8.26
C THR A 6 -4.37 4.85 6.92
N ALA A 7 -5.36 4.82 6.02
CA ALA A 7 -5.25 5.51 4.73
C ALA A 7 -4.87 7.00 4.94
N GLY A 8 -3.83 7.44 4.23
CA GLY A 8 -3.23 8.77 4.33
C GLY A 8 -1.99 8.85 5.22
N ASP A 9 -1.67 7.80 5.98
CA ASP A 9 -0.47 7.80 6.82
C ASP A 9 0.81 7.55 6.00
N PRO A 10 1.94 8.19 6.38
CA PRO A 10 3.23 7.89 5.78
C PRO A 10 3.73 6.53 6.25
N VAL A 11 4.14 5.69 5.30
CA VAL A 11 4.72 4.36 5.54
C VAL A 11 6.08 4.22 4.85
N ASP A 12 6.98 3.45 5.47
CA ASP A 12 8.23 3.05 4.85
C ASP A 12 8.03 1.80 4.00
N LEU A 13 8.55 1.84 2.78
CA LEU A 13 8.71 0.68 1.92
C LEU A 13 10.13 0.17 2.13
N VAL A 14 10.25 -1.07 2.59
CA VAL A 14 11.52 -1.70 2.93
C VAL A 14 11.89 -2.79 1.93
N ASP A 15 13.18 -3.01 1.74
CA ASP A 15 13.70 -4.17 1.01
C ASP A 15 13.54 -5.48 1.81
N GLU A 16 13.98 -6.59 1.24
CA GLU A 16 13.94 -7.92 1.87
C GLU A 16 14.75 -8.01 3.18
N ASN A 17 15.67 -7.08 3.40
CA ASN A 17 16.51 -6.99 4.61
C ASN A 17 15.93 -6.02 5.65
N GLY A 18 14.81 -5.35 5.35
CA GLY A 18 14.20 -4.35 6.22
C GLY A 18 14.79 -2.93 6.08
N HIS A 19 15.63 -2.67 5.07
CA HIS A 19 16.14 -1.33 4.83
C HIS A 19 15.10 -0.48 4.10
N PRO A 20 14.72 0.71 4.60
CA PRO A 20 13.84 1.61 3.89
C PRO A 20 14.45 2.05 2.56
N VAL A 21 13.73 1.78 1.46
CA VAL A 21 14.11 2.17 0.09
C VAL A 21 13.22 3.28 -0.46
N ALA A 22 12.04 3.46 0.12
CA ALA A 22 11.13 4.55 -0.20
C ALA A 22 10.21 4.87 0.98
N ARG A 23 9.58 6.02 0.94
CA ARG A 23 8.49 6.41 1.84
C ARG A 23 7.34 6.97 1.03
N GLY A 24 6.12 6.61 1.38
CA GLY A 24 4.95 7.21 0.72
C GLY A 24 3.69 7.14 1.55
N LEU A 25 2.62 7.73 1.02
CA LEU A 25 1.31 7.72 1.67
C LEU A 25 0.54 6.45 1.30
N VAL A 26 0.05 5.74 2.31
CA VAL A 26 -0.71 4.51 2.10
C VAL A 26 -2.17 4.82 1.78
N ASN A 27 -2.74 4.11 0.83
CA ASN A 27 -4.13 4.29 0.41
C ASN A 27 -5.10 3.37 1.14
N TYR A 28 -4.64 2.46 1.99
CA TYR A 28 -5.48 1.49 2.68
C TYR A 28 -5.05 1.34 4.13
N ASP A 29 -5.98 0.94 4.99
CA ASP A 29 -5.64 0.63 6.37
C ASP A 29 -4.80 -0.66 6.44
N ALA A 30 -3.93 -0.74 7.45
CA ALA A 30 -3.08 -1.91 7.67
C ALA A 30 -3.89 -3.21 7.78
N VAL A 31 -5.13 -3.13 8.26
CA VAL A 31 -6.02 -4.29 8.44
C VAL A 31 -6.63 -4.79 7.13
N GLU A 32 -6.72 -3.94 6.11
CA GLU A 32 -7.31 -4.29 4.81
C GLU A 32 -6.28 -4.96 3.90
N LEU A 33 -5.03 -4.48 3.95
CA LEU A 33 -3.96 -4.87 3.04
C LEU A 33 -3.72 -6.38 2.91
N PRO A 34 -3.74 -7.20 3.99
CA PRO A 34 -3.57 -8.65 3.87
C PRO A 34 -4.56 -9.32 2.90
N GLY A 35 -5.79 -8.80 2.80
CA GLY A 35 -6.81 -9.32 1.88
C GLY A 35 -6.64 -8.85 0.43
N LEU A 36 -5.79 -7.84 0.19
CA LEU A 36 -5.53 -7.25 -1.13
C LEU A 36 -4.26 -7.81 -1.78
N LEU A 37 -3.29 -8.25 -0.97
CA LEU A 37 -2.00 -8.73 -1.45
C LEU A 37 -2.13 -9.94 -2.40
N GLY A 38 -1.35 -9.91 -3.48
CA GLY A 38 -1.32 -10.98 -4.49
C GLY A 38 -2.49 -10.97 -5.46
N ARG A 39 -3.42 -10.02 -5.35
CA ARG A 39 -4.61 -9.89 -6.20
C ARG A 39 -4.44 -8.74 -7.17
N SER A 40 -5.05 -8.86 -8.35
CA SER A 40 -5.04 -7.74 -9.31
C SER A 40 -6.07 -6.68 -8.92
N THR A 41 -5.75 -5.40 -9.16
CA THR A 41 -6.65 -4.27 -8.93
C THR A 41 -8.02 -4.47 -9.60
N ARG A 42 -8.05 -5.08 -10.79
CA ARG A 42 -9.29 -5.40 -11.52
C ARG A 42 -10.14 -6.47 -10.84
N GLU A 43 -9.51 -7.45 -10.21
CA GLU A 43 -10.18 -8.50 -9.45
C GLU A 43 -10.79 -7.92 -8.18
N LEU A 44 -10.02 -7.11 -7.45
CA LEU A 44 -10.48 -6.39 -6.27
C LEU A 44 -11.67 -5.48 -6.59
N ALA A 45 -11.59 -4.70 -7.67
CA ALA A 45 -12.67 -3.82 -8.10
C ALA A 45 -13.97 -4.57 -8.41
N ARG A 46 -13.87 -5.79 -8.97
CA ARG A 46 -15.03 -6.63 -9.29
C ARG A 46 -15.69 -7.23 -8.05
N GLU A 47 -14.90 -7.59 -7.05
CA GLU A 47 -15.41 -8.31 -5.88
C GLU A 47 -15.79 -7.40 -4.73
N LEU A 48 -15.03 -6.33 -4.51
CA LEU A 48 -15.17 -5.46 -3.34
C LEU A 48 -15.73 -4.07 -3.70
N GLY A 49 -15.66 -3.68 -4.98
CA GLY A 49 -16.18 -2.41 -5.48
C GLY A 49 -15.12 -1.50 -6.11
N PRO A 50 -15.53 -0.51 -6.93
CA PRO A 50 -14.62 0.36 -7.67
C PRO A 50 -13.65 1.16 -6.80
N GLU A 51 -13.95 1.36 -5.52
CA GLU A 51 -13.06 2.00 -4.54
C GLU A 51 -11.77 1.21 -4.27
N TYR A 52 -11.74 -0.07 -4.63
CA TYR A 52 -10.55 -0.92 -4.60
C TYR A 52 -9.74 -0.88 -5.90
N GLU A 53 -10.11 -0.03 -6.86
CA GLU A 53 -9.36 0.23 -8.09
C GLU A 53 -8.25 1.29 -7.88
N ARG A 54 -7.50 1.20 -6.77
CA ARG A 54 -6.40 2.14 -6.45
C ARG A 54 -5.13 1.41 -6.04
N GLU A 55 -3.96 2.03 -6.22
CA GLU A 55 -2.69 1.47 -5.77
C GLU A 55 -2.58 1.51 -4.23
N VAL A 56 -1.74 0.65 -3.65
CA VAL A 56 -1.47 0.65 -2.19
C VAL A 56 -0.73 1.91 -1.75
N VAL A 57 0.25 2.35 -2.55
CA VAL A 57 0.92 3.65 -2.42
C VAL A 57 0.97 4.23 -3.82
N HIS A 58 0.44 5.43 -4.01
CA HIS A 58 0.49 6.08 -5.31
C HIS A 58 1.91 6.55 -5.61
N ARG A 59 2.35 6.44 -6.87
CA ARG A 59 3.71 6.82 -7.27
C ARG A 59 4.01 8.29 -6.98
N ASP A 60 3.04 9.17 -7.18
CA ASP A 60 3.25 10.62 -6.98
C ASP A 60 3.38 10.99 -5.50
N ASP A 61 2.89 10.12 -4.61
CA ASP A 61 3.01 10.25 -3.16
C ASP A 61 4.17 9.41 -2.60
N LEU A 62 5.08 8.95 -3.46
CA LEU A 62 6.24 8.13 -3.11
C LEU A 62 7.55 8.89 -3.33
N VAL A 63 8.40 8.92 -2.30
CA VAL A 63 9.76 9.46 -2.35
C VAL A 63 10.75 8.33 -2.16
N LEU A 64 11.73 8.21 -3.07
CA LEU A 64 12.82 7.23 -2.95
C LEU A 64 13.84 7.69 -1.90
N LEU A 65 14.30 6.75 -1.09
CA LEU A 65 15.36 6.95 -0.11
C LEU A 65 16.66 6.40 -0.71
N GLY A 66 17.67 7.27 -0.80
CA GLY A 66 18.97 6.98 -1.41
C GLY A 66 20.00 6.48 -0.42
#